data_AF-A0A3Q7HPZ0-F1
#
_entry.id   AF-A0A3Q7HPZ0-F1
#
_cell.length_a   1.000
_cell.length_b   1.000
_cell.length_c   1.000
_cell.angle_alpha   90.00
_cell.angle_beta   90.00
_cell.angle_gamma   90.00
#
_symmetry.space_group_name_H-M   'P 1'
#
loop_
_entity.id
_entity.type
_entity.pdbx_description
1 polymer ?
#
loop_
_entity_poly.entity_id
_entity_poly.type
_entity_poly.pdbx_seq_one_letter_code
_entity_poly.pdbx_strand_id
1 'polypeptide(L)'
;MREINNLKTRLSAAFEMKNLGPIKKILGMKISRDRSAGTLNLSQELYIEKVLSRFRVNDAKPRTTPLANHFKLSKEQSPKTAEERDHMALVPYASAVGSLMYAMVCTRPDIAHAVGVVSKYMANLGKEHWEAVKWLLRYLRGTSSTSLCFGKVKVTLQGFVDADLGGDVDSSKSTSGRALVEMIILDELPFSFVEKEGFKKFMSKVQPLFHIPSRSTITRDCYEVYGELRINLKQSLREIQPRICLTTDTWTPVQRINYMCLTAHFIDRDWVLHKRILNFCPITSHKGEHLAESISNCLLDWNLDNVITVTVDNASSNDVAVLELSKKLDMWGTNLMEGKHLHVRCMAHILNLIVQDGLKEIGPSIKKGETNGEIC
;
A
#
# COMPACT_ATOMS: atom_id res chain seq x y z
N MET A 1 10.45 26.03 34.04
CA MET A 1 10.36 27.47 33.61
C MET A 1 11.73 28.11 33.42
N ARG A 2 12.72 27.91 34.32
CA ARG A 2 14.08 28.48 34.19
C ARG A 2 14.79 28.09 32.87
N GLU A 3 14.70 26.84 32.46
CA GLU A 3 15.28 26.34 31.20
C GLU A 3 14.65 26.97 29.96
N ILE A 4 13.31 27.09 29.92
CA ILE A 4 12.59 27.75 28.82
C ILE A 4 13.02 29.21 28.67
N ASN A 5 13.21 29.92 29.79
CA ASN A 5 13.67 31.31 29.76
C ASN A 5 15.11 31.43 29.28
N ASN A 6 15.99 30.49 29.68
CA ASN A 6 17.37 30.45 29.19
C ASN A 6 17.41 30.18 27.67
N LEU A 7 16.61 29.24 27.18
CA LEU A 7 16.46 28.96 25.74
C LEU A 7 15.96 30.19 24.98
N LYS A 8 14.92 30.88 25.47
CA LYS A 8 14.41 32.12 24.87
C LYS A 8 15.50 33.18 24.75
N THR A 9 16.33 33.33 25.78
CA THR A 9 17.42 34.32 25.83
C THR A 9 18.50 34.00 24.79
N ARG A 10 18.88 32.73 24.66
CA ARG A 10 19.84 32.28 23.64
C ARG A 10 19.31 32.48 22.23
N LEU A 11 18.03 32.16 21.99
CA LEU A 11 17.40 32.36 20.68
C LEU A 11 17.29 33.84 20.32
N SER A 12 16.97 34.72 21.27
CA SER A 12 16.86 36.16 21.01
C SER A 12 18.20 36.84 20.76
N ALA A 13 19.30 36.24 21.21
CA ALA A 13 20.65 36.71 20.90
C ALA A 13 21.08 36.35 19.47
N ALA A 14 20.54 35.26 18.91
CA ALA A 14 20.89 34.78 17.57
C ALA A 14 19.89 35.23 16.48
N PHE A 15 18.63 35.48 16.86
CA PHE A 15 17.55 35.79 15.92
C PHE A 15 16.68 36.94 16.44
N GLU A 16 16.22 37.81 15.53
CA GLU A 16 15.22 38.81 15.85
C GLU A 16 13.89 38.14 16.19
N MET A 17 13.50 38.17 17.47
CA MET A 17 12.30 37.48 17.95
C MET A 17 11.54 38.30 19.00
N LYS A 18 10.21 38.16 18.99
CA LYS A 18 9.31 38.78 19.97
C LYS A 18 8.57 37.71 20.78
N ASN A 19 8.66 37.79 22.10
CA ASN A 19 7.89 36.92 22.98
C ASN A 19 6.45 37.43 23.13
N LEU A 20 5.51 36.79 22.44
CA LEU A 20 4.09 37.13 22.45
C LEU A 20 3.32 36.54 23.66
N GLY A 21 4.03 35.98 24.63
CA GLY A 21 3.46 35.33 25.80
C GLY A 21 2.90 33.93 25.48
N PRO A 22 1.94 33.43 26.27
CA PRO A 22 1.32 32.12 26.04
C PRO A 22 0.65 32.06 24.67
N ILE A 23 0.89 30.97 23.93
CA ILE A 23 0.27 30.76 22.61
C ILE A 23 -1.25 30.75 22.77
N LYS A 24 -1.93 31.66 22.06
CA LYS A 24 -3.40 31.76 21.97
C LYS A 24 -3.96 31.24 20.65
N LYS A 25 -3.12 31.17 19.60
CA LYS A 25 -3.50 30.69 18.28
C LYS A 25 -2.32 30.01 17.59
N ILE A 26 -2.58 28.89 16.91
CA ILE A 26 -1.58 28.18 16.09
C ILE A 26 -2.27 27.62 14.85
N LEU A 27 -1.72 27.85 13.65
CA LEU A 27 -2.28 27.33 12.39
C LEU A 27 -3.80 27.54 12.24
N GLY A 28 -4.33 28.68 12.67
CA GLY A 28 -5.77 28.97 12.61
C GLY A 28 -6.61 28.38 13.75
N MET A 29 -6.04 27.52 14.61
CA MET A 29 -6.69 26.99 15.81
C MET A 29 -6.56 27.94 17.00
N LYS A 30 -7.66 28.22 17.70
CA LYS A 30 -7.68 28.93 18.97
C LYS A 30 -7.32 27.98 20.10
N ILE A 31 -6.38 28.39 20.95
CA ILE A 31 -5.95 27.64 22.12
C ILE A 31 -6.46 28.33 23.39
N SER A 32 -7.23 27.61 24.19
CA SER A 32 -7.59 28.04 25.55
C SER A 32 -7.07 27.03 26.56
N ARG A 33 -6.54 27.52 27.70
CA ARG A 33 -6.00 26.69 28.77
C ARG A 33 -6.70 27.05 30.07
N ASP A 34 -7.24 26.06 30.75
CA ASP A 34 -7.68 26.18 32.14
C ASP A 34 -6.67 25.46 33.02
N ARG A 35 -5.86 26.23 33.75
CA ARG A 35 -4.81 25.66 34.61
C ARG A 35 -5.35 25.06 35.90
N SER A 36 -6.47 25.58 36.40
CA SER A 36 -7.17 25.05 37.58
C SER A 36 -7.77 23.67 37.28
N ALA A 37 -8.47 23.55 36.15
CA ALA A 37 -9.03 22.28 35.69
C ALA A 37 -7.98 21.35 35.04
N GLY A 38 -6.81 21.89 34.68
CA GLY A 38 -5.75 21.16 33.99
C GLY A 38 -6.15 20.74 32.58
N THR A 39 -6.91 21.58 31.86
CA THR A 39 -7.41 21.32 30.51
C THR A 39 -6.84 22.28 29.46
N LEU A 40 -6.79 21.80 28.22
CA LEU A 40 -6.34 22.49 27.02
C LEU A 40 -7.37 22.25 25.92
N ASN A 41 -8.05 23.29 25.46
CA ASN A 41 -8.99 23.19 24.34
C ASN A 41 -8.40 23.78 23.07
N LEU A 42 -8.55 23.05 21.97
CA LEU A 42 -8.24 23.47 20.61
C LEU A 42 -9.54 23.64 19.83
N SER A 43 -9.80 24.86 19.33
CA SER A 43 -11.01 25.17 18.55
C SER A 43 -10.64 25.67 17.15
N GLN A 44 -11.39 25.21 16.14
CA GLN A 44 -11.33 25.69 14.76
C GLN A 44 -12.58 26.47 14.34
N GLU A 45 -13.36 27.01 15.28
CA GLU A 45 -14.61 27.72 15.01
C GLU A 45 -14.49 28.77 13.90
N LEU A 46 -13.56 29.72 14.04
CA LEU A 46 -13.29 30.76 13.02
C LEU A 46 -12.86 30.20 11.66
N TYR A 47 -12.21 29.04 11.64
CA TYR A 47 -11.84 28.37 10.40
C TYR A 47 -13.07 27.72 9.76
N ILE A 48 -13.87 27.02 10.55
CA ILE A 48 -15.13 26.39 10.10
C ILE A 48 -16.06 27.46 9.53
N GLU A 49 -16.26 28.60 10.20
CA GLU A 49 -17.08 29.71 9.70
C GLU A 49 -16.61 30.24 8.34
N LYS A 50 -15.28 30.35 8.14
CA LYS A 50 -14.71 30.74 6.85
C LYS A 50 -14.98 29.70 5.76
N VAL A 51 -14.87 28.40 6.10
CA VAL A 51 -15.18 27.30 5.17
C VAL A 51 -16.65 27.33 4.80
N LEU A 52 -17.56 27.49 5.77
CA LEU A 52 -19.01 27.58 5.52
C LEU A 52 -19.33 28.77 4.61
N SER A 53 -18.65 29.90 4.80
CA SER A 53 -18.82 31.10 3.98
C SER A 53 -18.33 30.87 2.56
N ARG A 54 -17.16 30.26 2.40
CA ARG A 54 -16.57 29.92 1.10
C ARG A 54 -17.49 29.05 0.25
N PHE A 55 -18.18 28.08 0.88
CA PHE A 55 -19.06 27.15 0.18
C PHE A 55 -20.55 27.55 0.23
N ARG A 56 -20.86 28.77 0.71
CA ARG A 56 -22.23 29.32 0.77
C ARG A 56 -23.22 28.47 1.58
N VAL A 57 -22.77 27.92 2.71
CA VAL A 57 -23.58 27.05 3.61
C VAL A 57 -23.90 27.74 4.96
N ASN A 58 -23.57 29.03 5.09
CA ASN A 58 -23.75 29.80 6.34
C ASN A 58 -25.19 29.84 6.87
N ASP A 59 -26.18 29.88 5.98
CA ASP A 59 -27.59 30.02 6.35
C ASP A 59 -28.36 28.68 6.28
N ALA A 60 -27.69 27.61 5.87
CA ALA A 60 -28.32 26.31 5.67
C ALA A 60 -28.70 25.65 7.00
N LYS A 61 -29.91 25.08 7.11
CA LYS A 61 -30.38 24.40 8.33
C LYS A 61 -29.35 23.34 8.82
N PRO A 62 -28.90 23.38 10.09
CA PRO A 62 -27.86 22.47 10.57
C PRO A 62 -28.31 21.00 10.54
N ARG A 63 -27.35 20.09 10.54
CA ARG A 63 -27.58 18.64 10.66
C ARG A 63 -26.97 18.10 11.95
N THR A 64 -27.53 17.02 12.46
CA THR A 64 -27.12 16.39 13.73
C THR A 64 -26.13 15.25 13.55
N THR A 65 -26.01 14.70 12.34
CA THR A 65 -25.05 13.63 12.02
C THR A 65 -24.09 14.07 10.91
N PRO A 66 -22.80 13.69 10.98
CA PRO A 66 -21.80 14.00 9.94
C PRO A 66 -22.19 13.44 8.56
N LEU A 67 -22.76 12.24 8.54
CA LEU A 67 -23.29 11.57 7.36
C LEU A 67 -24.64 10.94 7.72
N ALA A 68 -25.59 10.94 6.79
CA ALA A 68 -26.90 10.33 7.00
C ALA A 68 -26.98 8.96 6.32
N ASN A 69 -27.70 8.01 6.94
CA ASN A 69 -27.78 6.63 6.48
C ASN A 69 -28.36 6.43 5.07
N HIS A 70 -29.08 7.43 4.53
CA HIS A 70 -29.60 7.37 3.16
C HIS A 70 -28.54 7.67 2.09
N PHE A 71 -27.38 8.22 2.46
CA PHE A 71 -26.26 8.40 1.54
C PHE A 71 -25.55 7.06 1.34
N LYS A 72 -26.02 6.30 0.36
CA LYS A 72 -25.32 5.15 -0.23
C LYS A 72 -24.54 5.65 -1.44
N LEU A 73 -23.35 6.21 -1.20
CA LEU A 73 -22.53 6.76 -2.28
C LEU A 73 -21.91 5.64 -3.11
N SER A 74 -21.81 5.85 -4.43
CA SER A 74 -21.38 4.83 -5.39
C SER A 74 -20.81 5.47 -6.65
N LYS A 75 -19.86 4.83 -7.31
CA LYS A 75 -19.30 5.27 -8.59
C LYS A 75 -20.36 5.36 -9.70
N GLU A 76 -21.44 4.61 -9.61
CA GLU A 76 -22.59 4.66 -10.54
C GLU A 76 -23.33 6.00 -10.50
N GLN A 77 -23.15 6.79 -9.44
CA GLN A 77 -23.66 8.15 -9.29
C GLN A 77 -22.74 9.20 -9.93
N SER A 78 -21.61 8.77 -10.51
CA SER A 78 -20.73 9.68 -11.25
C SER A 78 -21.37 10.14 -12.57
N PRO A 79 -20.99 11.31 -13.10
CA PRO A 79 -21.49 11.83 -14.37
C PRO A 79 -21.37 10.82 -15.51
N LYS A 80 -22.46 10.66 -16.27
CA LYS A 80 -22.54 9.75 -17.43
C LYS A 80 -22.53 10.49 -18.75
N THR A 81 -23.09 11.71 -18.78
CA THR A 81 -23.11 12.54 -20.00
C THR A 81 -21.97 13.56 -20.02
N ALA A 82 -21.70 14.14 -21.20
CA ALA A 82 -20.74 15.25 -21.31
C ALA A 82 -21.24 16.48 -20.54
N GLU A 83 -22.53 16.79 -20.65
CA GLU A 83 -23.18 17.91 -19.96
C GLU A 83 -23.08 17.81 -18.43
N GLU A 84 -23.30 16.60 -17.88
CA GLU A 84 -23.10 16.36 -16.44
C GLU A 84 -21.64 16.54 -16.04
N ARG A 85 -20.69 16.08 -16.85
CA ARG A 85 -19.25 16.26 -16.57
C ARG A 85 -18.87 17.74 -16.57
N ASP A 86 -19.35 18.52 -17.52
CA ASP A 86 -19.11 19.96 -17.60
C ASP A 86 -19.71 20.69 -16.39
N HIS A 87 -20.92 20.31 -15.98
CA HIS A 87 -21.54 20.86 -14.77
C HIS A 87 -20.77 20.50 -13.50
N MET A 88 -20.36 19.23 -13.34
CA MET A 88 -19.62 18.79 -12.15
C MET A 88 -18.20 19.33 -12.09
N ALA A 89 -17.57 19.65 -13.23
CA ALA A 89 -16.27 20.31 -13.28
C ALA A 89 -16.25 21.69 -12.61
N LEU A 90 -17.39 22.38 -12.54
CA LEU A 90 -17.56 23.67 -11.85
C LEU A 90 -17.73 23.52 -10.33
N VAL A 91 -18.00 22.31 -9.83
CA VAL A 91 -18.24 22.06 -8.42
C VAL A 91 -16.90 21.99 -7.67
N PRO A 92 -16.67 22.82 -6.63
CA PRO A 92 -15.37 22.89 -5.94
C PRO A 92 -15.20 21.75 -4.91
N TYR A 93 -15.42 20.51 -5.33
CA TYR A 93 -15.48 19.33 -4.48
C TYR A 93 -14.16 19.05 -3.75
N ALA A 94 -13.05 18.92 -4.49
CA ALA A 94 -11.73 18.65 -3.91
C ALA A 94 -11.32 19.75 -2.92
N SER A 95 -11.65 21.01 -3.22
CA SER A 95 -11.40 22.12 -2.30
C SER A 95 -12.23 22.02 -1.02
N ALA A 96 -13.49 21.57 -1.11
CA ALA A 96 -14.36 21.38 0.05
C ALA A 96 -13.87 20.22 0.92
N VAL A 97 -13.60 19.07 0.31
CA VAL A 97 -13.09 17.89 1.04
C VAL A 97 -11.72 18.18 1.66
N GLY A 98 -10.80 18.86 0.97
CA GLY A 98 -9.53 19.30 1.55
C GLY A 98 -9.72 20.24 2.76
N SER A 99 -10.71 21.14 2.69
CA SER A 99 -11.04 22.02 3.82
C SER A 99 -11.57 21.23 5.02
N LEU A 100 -12.38 20.20 4.77
CA LEU A 100 -12.92 19.29 5.78
C LEU A 100 -11.84 18.39 6.39
N MET A 101 -10.92 17.87 5.57
CA MET A 101 -9.78 17.07 6.03
C MET A 101 -8.90 17.85 7.00
N TYR A 102 -8.67 19.14 6.76
CA TYR A 102 -7.92 19.97 7.69
C TYR A 102 -8.61 20.10 9.05
N ALA A 103 -9.94 20.27 9.07
CA ALA A 103 -10.70 20.29 10.31
C ALA A 103 -10.64 18.94 11.05
N MET A 104 -10.81 17.85 10.29
CA MET A 104 -10.77 16.48 10.77
C MET A 104 -9.46 16.14 11.50
N VAL A 105 -8.32 16.42 10.85
CA VAL A 105 -6.98 16.09 11.38
C VAL A 105 -6.66 16.90 12.64
N CYS A 106 -7.14 18.15 12.72
CA CYS A 106 -6.72 19.06 13.78
C CYS A 106 -7.62 19.02 15.02
N THR A 107 -8.95 19.18 14.86
CA THR A 107 -9.86 19.35 16.02
C THR A 107 -11.20 18.62 15.90
N ARG A 108 -11.52 18.04 14.75
CA ARG A 108 -12.82 17.40 14.46
C ARG A 108 -12.70 15.93 14.08
N PRO A 109 -12.15 15.06 14.95
CA PRO A 109 -12.06 13.63 14.65
C PRO A 109 -13.44 12.97 14.45
N ASP A 110 -14.50 13.59 14.98
CA ASP A 110 -15.90 13.14 14.85
C ASP A 110 -16.41 13.11 13.39
N ILE A 111 -15.79 13.86 12.47
CA ILE A 111 -16.16 13.81 11.05
C ILE A 111 -15.32 12.83 10.23
N ALA A 112 -14.36 12.11 10.84
CA ALA A 112 -13.37 11.31 10.12
C ALA A 112 -13.98 10.26 9.20
N HIS A 113 -15.00 9.55 9.70
CA HIS A 113 -15.73 8.57 8.89
C HIS A 113 -16.39 9.22 7.65
N ALA A 114 -17.12 10.33 7.85
CA ALA A 114 -17.81 11.01 6.76
C ALA A 114 -16.83 11.57 5.72
N VAL A 115 -15.70 12.14 6.16
CA VAL A 115 -14.62 12.61 5.28
C VAL A 115 -14.01 11.45 4.50
N GLY A 116 -13.77 10.31 5.15
CA GLY A 116 -13.28 9.09 4.50
C GLY A 116 -14.19 8.64 3.36
N VAL A 117 -15.51 8.58 3.61
CA VAL A 117 -16.51 8.19 2.60
C VAL A 117 -16.51 9.14 1.39
N VAL A 118 -16.58 10.46 1.60
CA VAL A 118 -16.62 11.43 0.48
C VAL A 118 -15.28 11.54 -0.25
N SER A 119 -14.15 11.29 0.41
CA SER A 119 -12.84 11.38 -0.23
C SER A 119 -12.62 10.37 -1.37
N LYS A 120 -13.35 9.24 -1.38
CA LYS A 120 -13.27 8.21 -2.41
C LYS A 120 -13.61 8.71 -3.82
N TYR A 121 -14.38 9.80 -3.92
CA TYR A 121 -14.92 10.30 -5.19
C TYR A 121 -14.25 11.59 -5.68
N MET A 122 -13.05 11.93 -5.19
CA MET A 122 -12.32 13.14 -5.63
C MET A 122 -11.99 13.15 -7.12
N ALA A 123 -11.72 11.98 -7.72
CA ALA A 123 -11.32 11.87 -9.13
C ALA A 123 -12.52 11.98 -10.08
N ASN A 124 -13.68 11.48 -9.68
CA ASN A 124 -14.90 11.50 -10.49
C ASN A 124 -16.12 11.67 -9.57
N LEU A 125 -16.68 12.88 -9.52
CA LEU A 125 -17.67 13.27 -8.52
C LEU A 125 -19.06 13.47 -9.14
N GLY A 126 -20.08 12.92 -8.49
CA GLY A 126 -21.48 13.05 -8.86
C GLY A 126 -22.21 14.09 -8.02
N LYS A 127 -23.46 14.36 -8.41
CA LYS A 127 -24.33 15.31 -7.70
C LYS A 127 -24.60 14.83 -6.26
N GLU A 128 -24.84 13.54 -6.09
CA GLU A 128 -25.09 12.86 -4.82
C GLU A 128 -23.87 12.96 -3.90
N HIS A 129 -22.66 12.82 -4.46
CA HIS A 129 -21.41 13.01 -3.73
C HIS A 129 -21.31 14.45 -3.18
N TRP A 130 -21.69 15.44 -3.99
CA TRP A 130 -21.70 16.84 -3.56
C TRP A 130 -22.77 17.14 -2.50
N GLU A 131 -23.95 16.53 -2.59
CA GLU A 131 -24.97 16.63 -1.54
C GLU A 131 -24.48 16.08 -0.19
N ALA A 132 -23.72 14.98 -0.20
CA ALA A 132 -23.11 14.44 1.02
C ALA A 132 -22.08 15.41 1.63
N VAL A 133 -21.24 16.04 0.81
CA VAL A 133 -20.30 17.08 1.28
C VAL A 133 -21.05 18.28 1.85
N LYS A 134 -22.12 18.74 1.20
CA LYS A 134 -22.97 19.82 1.74
C LYS A 134 -23.66 19.40 3.04
N TRP A 135 -24.07 18.15 3.18
CA TRP A 135 -24.61 17.63 4.44
C TRP A 135 -23.59 17.73 5.58
N LEU A 136 -22.35 17.31 5.31
CA LEU A 136 -21.24 17.39 6.26
C LEU A 136 -20.91 18.85 6.64
N LEU A 137 -20.92 19.77 5.69
CA LEU A 137 -20.77 21.21 5.97
C LEU A 137 -21.91 21.72 6.88
N ARG A 138 -23.17 21.29 6.64
CA ARG A 138 -24.31 21.66 7.50
C ARG A 138 -24.21 21.06 8.90
N TYR A 139 -23.59 19.90 9.05
CA TYR A 139 -23.27 19.34 10.37
C TYR A 139 -22.22 20.19 11.10
N LEU A 140 -21.14 20.58 10.42
CA LEU A 140 -20.13 21.48 10.99
C LEU A 140 -20.71 22.84 11.38
N ARG A 141 -21.69 23.37 10.64
CA ARG A 141 -22.43 24.58 11.04
C ARG A 141 -23.09 24.44 12.42
N GLY A 142 -23.73 23.30 12.68
CA GLY A 142 -24.39 23.05 13.97
C GLY A 142 -23.41 22.79 15.13
N THR A 143 -22.13 22.61 14.82
CA THR A 143 -21.11 22.16 15.77
C THR A 143 -19.82 22.99 15.66
N SER A 144 -19.89 24.22 15.15
CA SER A 144 -18.71 25.05 14.86
C SER A 144 -17.95 25.44 16.13
N SER A 145 -18.67 25.64 17.23
CA SER A 145 -18.11 25.97 18.55
C SER A 145 -17.52 24.76 19.29
N THR A 146 -17.72 23.53 18.78
CA THR A 146 -17.15 22.32 19.37
C THR A 146 -15.62 22.37 19.30
N SER A 147 -14.97 22.00 20.39
CA SER A 147 -13.51 22.05 20.53
C SER A 147 -12.95 20.74 21.07
N LEU A 148 -11.72 20.41 20.69
CA LEU A 148 -11.00 19.25 21.18
C LEU A 148 -10.38 19.57 22.54
N CYS A 149 -10.84 18.91 23.60
CA CYS A 149 -10.36 19.10 24.96
C CYS A 149 -9.35 18.01 25.35
N PHE A 150 -8.14 18.41 25.74
CA PHE A 150 -7.15 17.57 26.40
C PHE A 150 -7.16 17.89 27.89
N GLY A 151 -7.18 16.88 28.76
CA GLY A 151 -7.17 17.10 30.20
C GLY A 151 -6.79 15.86 30.99
N LYS A 152 -6.74 15.99 32.32
CA LYS A 152 -6.40 14.87 33.23
C LYS A 152 -7.51 13.81 33.37
N VAL A 153 -8.66 14.03 32.74
CA VAL A 153 -9.75 13.06 32.75
C VAL A 153 -9.31 11.85 31.93
N LYS A 154 -9.42 10.65 32.50
CA LYS A 154 -9.22 9.39 31.77
C LYS A 154 -10.32 9.29 30.71
N VAL A 155 -10.02 9.77 29.51
CA VAL A 155 -10.90 9.62 28.35
C VAL A 155 -10.77 8.18 27.88
N THR A 156 -11.79 7.36 28.14
CA THR A 156 -11.90 6.05 27.50
C THR A 156 -12.42 6.27 26.10
N LEU A 157 -11.56 6.14 25.09
CA LEU A 157 -11.97 6.14 23.68
C LEU A 157 -12.87 4.92 23.46
N GLN A 158 -14.17 5.15 23.28
CA GLN A 158 -15.12 4.12 22.86
C GLN A 158 -15.33 4.28 21.36
N GLY A 159 -14.66 3.44 20.57
CA GLY A 159 -14.92 3.29 19.15
C GLY A 159 -15.96 2.20 18.93
N PHE A 160 -17.02 2.52 18.19
CA PHE A 160 -17.96 1.52 17.68
C PHE A 160 -17.51 1.16 16.27
N VAL A 161 -17.08 -0.09 16.06
CA VAL A 161 -16.82 -0.63 14.73
C VAL A 161 -18.09 -1.34 14.30
N ASP A 162 -18.80 -0.78 13.34
CA ASP A 162 -19.89 -1.50 12.69
C ASP A 162 -19.28 -2.59 11.81
N ALA A 163 -19.84 -3.80 11.88
CA ALA A 163 -19.47 -4.88 10.98
C ALA A 163 -20.26 -4.67 9.68
N ASP A 164 -19.93 -3.62 8.93
CA ASP A 164 -20.49 -3.49 7.60
C ASP A 164 -20.00 -4.68 6.75
N LEU A 165 -20.95 -5.44 6.23
CA LEU A 165 -20.70 -6.32 5.10
C LEU A 165 -21.03 -5.47 3.87
N GLY A 166 -19.99 -4.98 3.19
CA GLY A 166 -20.16 -4.12 2.02
C GLY A 166 -20.51 -2.66 2.33
N GLY A 167 -19.88 -2.04 3.33
CA GLY A 167 -20.01 -0.59 3.56
C GLY A 167 -19.45 0.27 2.43
N ASP A 168 -18.63 -0.32 1.56
CA ASP A 168 -18.38 0.21 0.23
C ASP A 168 -19.36 -0.42 -0.77
N VAL A 169 -20.31 0.38 -1.28
CA VAL A 169 -21.31 -0.07 -2.26
C VAL A 169 -20.64 -0.55 -3.55
N ASP A 170 -19.50 0.04 -3.91
CA ASP A 170 -18.80 -0.23 -5.16
C ASP A 170 -18.00 -1.53 -5.12
N SER A 171 -17.37 -1.83 -3.98
CA SER A 171 -16.48 -2.99 -3.85
C SER A 171 -17.04 -4.11 -2.99
N SER A 172 -18.12 -3.85 -2.23
CA SER A 172 -18.62 -4.73 -1.17
C SER A 172 -17.54 -5.12 -0.13
N LYS A 173 -16.45 -4.35 -0.06
CA LYS A 173 -15.32 -4.58 0.85
C LYS A 173 -15.52 -3.82 2.15
N SER A 174 -15.10 -4.43 3.26
CA SER A 174 -15.01 -3.78 4.57
C SER A 174 -13.55 -3.51 4.94
N THR A 175 -13.33 -2.51 5.79
CA THR A 175 -11.98 -2.17 6.28
C THR A 175 -11.35 -3.35 7.01
N SER A 176 -12.12 -4.05 7.84
CA SER A 176 -11.67 -5.23 8.57
C SER A 176 -11.35 -6.41 7.64
N GLY A 177 -12.09 -6.59 6.56
CA GLY A 177 -11.80 -7.60 5.53
C GLY A 177 -10.46 -7.34 4.85
N ARG A 178 -10.17 -6.08 4.48
CA ARG A 178 -8.87 -5.71 3.89
C ARG A 178 -7.71 -5.96 4.85
N ALA A 179 -7.84 -5.57 6.11
CA ALA A 179 -6.82 -5.82 7.13
C ALA A 179 -6.57 -7.32 7.36
N LEU A 180 -7.62 -8.14 7.29
CA LEU A 180 -7.50 -9.60 7.39
C LEU A 180 -6.71 -10.19 6.21
N VAL A 181 -6.94 -9.70 4.98
CA VAL A 181 -6.17 -10.10 3.80
C VAL A 181 -4.71 -9.69 3.92
N GLU A 182 -4.44 -8.47 4.39
CA GLU A 182 -3.08 -7.98 4.63
C GLU A 182 -2.33 -8.82 5.67
N MET A 183 -2.98 -9.20 6.77
CA MET A 183 -2.41 -10.12 7.77
C MET A 183 -2.06 -11.47 7.14
N ILE A 184 -2.95 -12.04 6.31
CA ILE A 184 -2.70 -13.33 5.65
C ILE A 184 -1.48 -13.24 4.72
N ILE A 185 -1.31 -12.13 4.01
CA ILE A 185 -0.18 -11.91 3.10
C ILE A 185 1.12 -11.66 3.88
N LEU A 186 1.11 -10.76 4.86
CA LEU A 186 2.29 -10.36 5.62
C LEU A 186 2.86 -11.48 6.48
N ASP A 187 1.97 -12.27 7.09
CA ASP A 187 2.35 -13.37 7.99
C ASP A 187 2.40 -14.72 7.27
N GLU A 188 2.26 -14.73 5.93
CA GLU A 188 2.28 -15.92 5.07
C GLU A 188 1.35 -17.04 5.57
N LEU A 189 0.16 -16.67 6.06
CA LEU A 189 -0.78 -17.61 6.64
C LEU A 189 -1.51 -18.40 5.55
N PRO A 190 -1.83 -19.69 5.80
CA PRO A 190 -2.65 -20.44 4.88
C PRO A 190 -4.04 -19.79 4.76
N PHE A 191 -4.64 -19.77 3.57
CA PHE A 191 -5.98 -19.18 3.38
C PHE A 191 -7.07 -19.81 4.25
N SER A 192 -6.89 -21.08 4.68
CA SER A 192 -7.77 -21.75 5.64
C SER A 192 -7.59 -21.28 7.09
N PHE A 193 -6.68 -20.36 7.36
CA PHE A 193 -6.45 -19.80 8.69
C PHE A 193 -7.73 -19.20 9.29
N VAL A 194 -8.52 -18.51 8.47
CA VAL A 194 -9.81 -17.92 8.87
C VAL A 194 -10.84 -18.96 9.32
N GLU A 195 -10.66 -20.22 8.93
CA GLU A 195 -11.54 -21.33 9.29
C GLU A 195 -11.09 -22.07 10.55
N LYS A 196 -9.92 -21.74 11.11
CA LYS A 196 -9.42 -22.38 12.33
C LYS A 196 -10.22 -21.96 13.56
N GLU A 197 -10.57 -22.94 14.41
CA GLU A 197 -11.37 -22.72 15.62
C GLU A 197 -10.75 -21.70 16.59
N GLY A 198 -9.42 -21.68 16.71
CA GLY A 198 -8.71 -20.68 17.52
C GLY A 198 -8.96 -19.25 17.04
N PHE A 199 -8.91 -19.02 15.73
CA PHE A 199 -9.17 -17.71 15.12
C PHE A 199 -10.64 -17.31 15.27
N LYS A 200 -11.58 -18.24 15.00
CA LYS A 200 -13.02 -18.00 15.21
C LYS A 200 -13.33 -17.64 16.66
N LYS A 201 -12.75 -18.38 17.62
CA LYS A 201 -12.92 -18.11 19.06
C LYS A 201 -12.34 -16.74 19.42
N PHE A 202 -11.16 -16.39 18.92
CA PHE A 202 -10.55 -15.08 19.13
C PHE A 202 -11.46 -13.96 18.60
N MET A 203 -11.90 -14.06 17.34
CA MET A 203 -12.78 -13.07 16.71
C MET A 203 -14.13 -12.96 17.43
N SER A 204 -14.69 -14.06 17.95
CA SER A 204 -15.92 -14.03 18.76
C SER A 204 -15.78 -13.20 20.05
N LYS A 205 -14.56 -13.00 20.55
CA LYS A 205 -14.29 -12.16 21.73
C LYS A 205 -13.92 -10.73 21.35
N VAL A 206 -13.26 -10.54 20.22
CA VAL A 206 -12.80 -9.23 19.74
C VAL A 206 -13.93 -8.46 19.06
N GLN A 207 -14.61 -9.09 18.10
CA GLN A 207 -15.70 -8.48 17.33
C GLN A 207 -16.73 -9.58 16.96
N PRO A 208 -17.73 -9.83 17.83
CA PRO A 208 -18.72 -10.89 17.63
C PRO A 208 -19.57 -10.73 16.37
N LEU A 209 -19.75 -9.50 15.87
CA LEU A 209 -20.57 -9.21 14.69
C LEU A 209 -19.80 -9.34 13.37
N PHE A 210 -18.47 -9.49 13.41
CA PHE A 210 -17.69 -9.64 12.19
C PHE A 210 -17.96 -11.00 11.56
N HIS A 211 -18.54 -10.99 10.36
CA HIS A 211 -18.68 -12.19 9.57
C HIS A 211 -17.32 -12.62 9.02
N ILE A 212 -16.79 -13.72 9.54
CA ILE A 212 -15.49 -14.24 9.11
C ILE A 212 -15.63 -14.79 7.67
N PRO A 213 -14.86 -14.27 6.70
CA PRO A 213 -14.94 -14.72 5.32
C PRO A 213 -14.47 -16.18 5.19
N SER A 214 -14.98 -16.87 4.17
CA SER A 214 -14.52 -18.22 3.83
C SER A 214 -13.12 -18.21 3.21
N ARG A 215 -12.43 -19.35 3.20
CA ARG A 215 -11.14 -19.48 2.51
C ARG A 215 -11.19 -19.06 1.04
N SER A 216 -12.30 -19.32 0.36
CA SER A 216 -12.50 -18.96 -1.05
C SER A 216 -12.60 -17.45 -1.24
N THR A 217 -13.28 -16.77 -0.31
CA THR A 217 -13.37 -15.30 -0.27
C THR A 217 -11.99 -14.70 -0.06
N ILE A 218 -11.25 -15.18 0.95
CA ILE A 218 -9.87 -14.76 1.20
C ILE A 218 -8.98 -14.97 -0.02
N THR A 219 -9.09 -16.12 -0.70
CA THR A 219 -8.27 -16.43 -1.88
C THR A 219 -8.53 -15.42 -3.00
N ARG A 220 -9.81 -15.14 -3.30
CA ARG A 220 -10.20 -14.14 -4.29
C ARG A 220 -9.68 -12.75 -3.90
N ASP A 221 -9.90 -12.34 -2.66
CA ASP A 221 -9.56 -11.00 -2.21
C ASP A 221 -8.02 -10.80 -2.20
N CYS A 222 -7.23 -11.82 -1.85
CA CYS A 222 -5.77 -11.83 -2.01
C CYS A 222 -5.35 -11.64 -3.48
N TYR A 223 -6.03 -12.31 -4.40
CA TYR A 223 -5.76 -12.19 -5.84
C TYR A 223 -6.08 -10.79 -6.38
N GLU A 224 -7.14 -10.16 -5.87
CA GLU A 224 -7.45 -8.76 -6.20
C GLU A 224 -6.37 -7.80 -5.68
N VAL A 225 -5.88 -8.00 -4.44
CA VAL A 225 -4.75 -7.21 -3.90
C VAL A 225 -3.51 -7.38 -4.78
N TYR A 226 -3.22 -8.60 -5.22
CA TYR A 226 -2.13 -8.85 -6.17
C TYR A 226 -2.34 -8.08 -7.48
N GLY A 227 -3.55 -8.07 -8.04
CA GLY A 227 -3.89 -7.32 -9.25
C GLY A 227 -3.65 -5.81 -9.09
N GLU A 228 -4.12 -5.23 -7.99
CA GLU A 228 -3.90 -3.81 -7.64
C GLU A 228 -2.40 -3.49 -7.54
N LEU A 229 -1.65 -4.29 -6.76
CA LEU A 229 -0.21 -4.11 -6.58
C LEU A 229 0.58 -4.29 -7.88
N ARG A 230 0.18 -5.25 -8.73
CA ARG A 230 0.79 -5.47 -10.06
C ARG A 230 0.61 -4.25 -10.96
N ILE A 231 -0.58 -3.66 -11.00
CA ILE A 231 -0.85 -2.45 -11.79
C ILE A 231 0.02 -1.29 -11.29
N ASN A 232 0.04 -1.07 -9.97
CA ASN A 232 0.85 0.00 -9.36
C ASN A 232 2.34 -0.18 -9.65
N LEU A 233 2.85 -1.42 -9.56
CA LEU A 233 4.26 -1.71 -9.87
C LEU A 233 4.56 -1.50 -11.36
N LYS A 234 3.68 -1.92 -12.27
CA LYS A 234 3.83 -1.64 -13.71
C LYS A 234 3.91 -0.14 -13.99
N GLN A 235 3.05 0.65 -13.34
CA GLN A 235 3.08 2.11 -13.49
C GLN A 235 4.39 2.70 -12.96
N SER A 236 4.83 2.28 -11.77
CA SER A 236 6.11 2.72 -11.19
C SER A 236 7.30 2.37 -12.08
N LEU A 237 7.36 1.16 -12.64
CA LEU A 237 8.42 0.74 -13.57
C LEU A 237 8.41 1.56 -14.86
N ARG A 238 7.24 1.93 -15.39
CA ARG A 238 7.11 2.81 -16.57
C ARG A 238 7.59 4.22 -16.32
N GLU A 239 7.38 4.75 -15.11
CA GLU A 239 7.79 6.11 -14.73
C GLU A 239 9.29 6.20 -14.41
N ILE A 240 9.84 5.18 -13.76
CA ILE A 240 11.26 5.14 -13.39
C ILE A 240 12.13 4.72 -14.58
N GLN A 241 11.62 3.82 -15.43
CA GLN A 241 12.37 3.12 -16.49
C GLN A 241 13.72 2.58 -16.01
N PRO A 242 13.77 1.85 -14.87
CA PRO A 242 15.03 1.42 -14.31
C PRO A 242 15.61 0.29 -15.15
N ARG A 243 16.93 0.23 -15.27
CA ARG A 243 17.59 -0.95 -15.85
C ARG A 243 17.28 -2.19 -15.02
N ILE A 244 17.00 -3.33 -15.68
CA ILE A 244 16.56 -4.55 -15.01
C ILE A 244 17.56 -5.68 -15.19
N CYS A 245 17.90 -6.34 -14.09
CA CYS A 245 18.60 -7.62 -14.06
C CYS A 245 17.59 -8.71 -13.71
N LEU A 246 17.54 -9.79 -14.48
CA LEU A 246 16.65 -10.91 -14.24
C LEU A 246 17.39 -12.05 -13.54
N THR A 247 16.70 -12.77 -12.68
CA THR A 247 17.12 -14.10 -12.22
C THR A 247 15.99 -15.07 -12.48
N THR A 248 16.31 -16.21 -13.08
CA THR A 248 15.35 -17.30 -13.30
C THR A 248 15.76 -18.52 -12.51
N ASP A 249 14.79 -19.13 -11.83
CA ASP A 249 14.97 -20.43 -11.20
C ASP A 249 13.91 -21.38 -11.73
N THR A 250 14.33 -22.60 -12.05
CA THR A 250 13.47 -23.67 -12.56
C THR A 250 13.63 -24.91 -11.71
N TRP A 251 12.52 -25.42 -11.16
CA TRP A 251 12.55 -26.62 -10.34
C TRP A 251 11.39 -27.55 -10.65
N THR A 252 11.62 -28.83 -10.37
CA THR A 252 10.62 -29.90 -10.47
C THR A 252 10.25 -30.35 -9.06
N PRO A 253 9.11 -29.90 -8.50
CA PRO A 253 8.59 -30.41 -7.24
C PRO A 253 8.08 -31.84 -7.38
N VAL A 254 7.83 -32.49 -6.24
CA VAL A 254 7.36 -33.90 -6.12
C VAL A 254 6.09 -34.17 -6.94
N GLN A 255 5.28 -33.12 -7.19
CA GLN A 255 4.04 -33.16 -7.97
C GLN A 255 4.28 -33.30 -9.49
N ARG A 256 5.55 -33.33 -9.95
CA ARG A 256 5.98 -33.48 -11.35
C ARG A 256 5.52 -32.36 -12.32
N ILE A 257 5.14 -31.21 -11.79
CA ILE A 257 4.85 -30.00 -12.59
C ILE A 257 6.04 -29.07 -12.44
N ASN A 258 6.78 -28.84 -13.53
CA ASN A 258 7.93 -27.93 -13.49
C ASN A 258 7.45 -26.48 -13.35
N TYR A 259 8.15 -25.69 -12.54
CA TYR A 259 7.88 -24.26 -12.39
C TYR A 259 9.10 -23.44 -12.78
N MET A 260 8.83 -22.24 -13.29
CA MET A 260 9.82 -21.20 -13.49
C MET A 260 9.40 -19.97 -12.68
N CYS A 261 10.31 -19.47 -11.85
CA CYS A 261 10.19 -18.17 -11.22
C CYS A 261 11.10 -17.17 -11.93
N LEU A 262 10.52 -16.09 -12.44
CA LEU A 262 11.24 -14.96 -13.00
C LEU A 262 11.19 -13.79 -12.03
N THR A 263 12.35 -13.38 -11.53
CA THR A 263 12.49 -12.25 -10.61
C THR A 263 13.28 -11.14 -11.28
N ALA A 264 12.77 -9.91 -11.18
CA ALA A 264 13.45 -8.69 -11.57
C ALA A 264 14.13 -8.03 -10.38
N HIS A 265 15.35 -7.55 -10.64
CA HIS A 265 16.18 -6.79 -9.72
C HIS A 265 16.51 -5.47 -10.38
N PHE A 266 16.29 -4.37 -9.65
CA PHE A 266 16.53 -3.02 -10.16
C PHE A 266 16.84 -2.06 -9.01
N ILE A 267 17.53 -0.96 -9.33
CA ILE A 267 17.83 0.12 -8.38
C ILE A 267 16.95 1.32 -8.74
N ASP A 268 16.32 1.93 -7.73
CA ASP A 268 15.50 3.12 -7.92
C ASP A 268 16.32 4.42 -7.85
N ARG A 269 15.64 5.57 -7.91
CA ARG A 269 16.27 6.90 -7.87
C ARG A 269 16.91 7.23 -6.53
N ASP A 270 16.48 6.54 -5.47
CA ASP A 270 16.98 6.69 -4.10
C ASP A 270 18.10 5.69 -3.78
N TRP A 271 18.63 5.00 -4.82
CA TRP A 271 19.67 3.98 -4.69
C TRP A 271 19.27 2.76 -3.86
N VAL A 272 17.97 2.48 -3.78
CA VAL A 272 17.45 1.29 -3.10
C VAL A 272 17.35 0.13 -4.10
N LEU A 273 17.94 -1.00 -3.72
CA LEU A 273 17.80 -2.26 -4.47
C LEU A 273 16.42 -2.87 -4.22
N HIS A 274 15.68 -3.09 -5.30
CA HIS A 274 14.40 -3.78 -5.28
C HIS A 274 14.49 -5.15 -5.92
N LYS A 275 13.84 -6.13 -5.29
CA LYS A 275 13.63 -7.49 -5.81
C LYS A 275 12.13 -7.72 -5.95
N ARG A 276 11.64 -8.06 -7.14
CA ARG A 276 10.21 -8.31 -7.41
C ARG A 276 10.04 -9.53 -8.31
N ILE A 277 9.19 -10.47 -7.87
CA ILE A 277 8.80 -11.61 -8.71
C ILE A 277 7.86 -11.08 -9.80
N LEU A 278 8.25 -11.21 -11.07
CA LEU A 278 7.45 -10.80 -12.21
C LEU A 278 6.49 -11.90 -12.66
N ASN A 279 6.95 -13.15 -12.57
CA ASN A 279 6.15 -14.30 -12.95
C ASN A 279 6.55 -15.54 -12.17
N PHE A 280 5.55 -16.35 -11.86
CA PHE A 280 5.69 -17.68 -11.31
C PHE A 280 4.75 -18.57 -12.12
N CYS A 281 5.30 -19.35 -13.04
CA CYS A 281 4.49 -20.07 -14.02
C CYS A 281 4.91 -21.52 -14.15
N PRO A 282 3.95 -22.45 -14.35
CA PRO A 282 4.29 -23.80 -14.73
C PRO A 282 4.89 -23.81 -16.13
N ILE A 283 5.94 -24.61 -16.34
CA ILE A 283 6.57 -24.83 -17.65
C ILE A 283 6.35 -26.28 -18.09
N THR A 284 5.97 -26.47 -19.35
CA THR A 284 5.69 -27.79 -19.92
C THR A 284 6.95 -28.46 -20.48
N SER A 285 8.01 -27.69 -20.71
CA SER A 285 9.26 -28.14 -21.32
C SER A 285 10.47 -27.42 -20.72
N HIS A 286 11.56 -28.17 -20.57
CA HIS A 286 12.87 -27.66 -20.13
C HIS A 286 13.79 -27.29 -21.31
N LYS A 287 13.24 -27.22 -22.52
CA LYS A 287 14.01 -26.79 -23.69
C LYS A 287 14.23 -25.27 -23.64
N GLY A 288 15.43 -24.84 -24.00
CA GLY A 288 15.84 -23.44 -23.90
C GLY A 288 14.93 -22.48 -24.66
N GLU A 289 14.42 -22.89 -25.82
CA GLU A 289 13.53 -22.08 -26.66
C GLU A 289 12.21 -21.75 -25.95
N HIS A 290 11.62 -22.71 -25.25
CA HIS A 290 10.39 -22.51 -24.48
C HIS A 290 10.62 -21.64 -23.23
N LEU A 291 11.79 -21.76 -22.60
CA LEU A 291 12.18 -20.88 -21.50
C LEU A 291 12.34 -19.44 -21.98
N ALA A 292 13.05 -19.23 -23.09
CA ALA A 292 13.22 -17.92 -23.71
C ALA A 292 11.89 -17.28 -24.11
N GLU A 293 10.97 -18.06 -24.70
CA GLU A 293 9.62 -17.62 -25.03
C GLU A 293 8.83 -17.21 -23.77
N SER A 294 8.90 -18.01 -22.71
CA SER A 294 8.21 -17.71 -21.44
C SER A 294 8.75 -16.43 -20.78
N ILE A 295 10.07 -16.20 -20.82
CA ILE A 295 10.70 -14.98 -20.33
C ILE A 295 10.30 -13.79 -21.21
N SER A 296 10.38 -13.93 -22.53
CA SER A 296 10.04 -12.87 -23.49
C SER A 296 8.58 -12.44 -23.38
N ASN A 297 7.66 -13.40 -23.28
CA ASN A 297 6.24 -13.13 -23.08
C ASN A 297 6.00 -12.40 -21.76
N CYS A 298 6.70 -12.78 -20.69
CA CYS A 298 6.62 -12.05 -19.42
C CYS A 298 7.11 -10.60 -19.57
N LEU A 299 8.25 -10.38 -20.22
CA LEU A 299 8.79 -9.04 -20.45
C LEU A 299 7.82 -8.15 -21.26
N LEU A 300 7.21 -8.70 -22.31
CA LEU A 300 6.16 -8.03 -23.08
C LEU A 300 4.94 -7.69 -22.21
N ASP A 301 4.50 -8.64 -21.39
CA ASP A 301 3.35 -8.47 -20.48
C ASP A 301 3.58 -7.32 -19.49
N TRP A 302 4.81 -7.18 -19.01
CA TRP A 302 5.24 -6.12 -18.10
C TRP A 302 5.67 -4.84 -18.82
N ASN A 303 5.75 -4.86 -20.16
CA ASN A 303 6.26 -3.79 -21.01
C ASN A 303 7.67 -3.35 -20.57
N LEU A 304 8.56 -4.34 -20.43
CA LEU A 304 9.95 -4.20 -20.01
C LEU A 304 10.87 -4.62 -21.16
N ASP A 305 11.68 -3.69 -21.63
CA ASP A 305 12.61 -3.88 -22.74
C ASP A 305 14.07 -3.55 -22.37
N ASN A 306 14.29 -3.00 -21.17
CA ASN A 306 15.56 -2.48 -20.68
C ASN A 306 16.35 -3.47 -19.80
N VAL A 307 16.38 -4.74 -20.23
CA VAL A 307 17.10 -5.83 -19.57
C VAL A 307 18.61 -5.70 -19.81
N ILE A 308 19.42 -5.81 -18.75
CA ILE A 308 20.90 -5.83 -18.84
C ILE A 308 21.43 -7.26 -18.80
N THR A 309 21.05 -8.02 -17.77
CA THR A 309 21.60 -9.34 -17.47
C THR A 309 20.48 -10.30 -17.09
N VAL A 310 20.68 -11.57 -17.37
CA VAL A 310 19.85 -12.69 -16.93
C VAL A 310 20.76 -13.68 -16.23
N THR A 311 20.43 -13.96 -14.97
CA THR A 311 21.12 -14.99 -14.18
C THR A 311 20.32 -16.28 -14.23
N VAL A 312 20.95 -17.32 -14.74
CA VAL A 312 20.41 -18.67 -14.89
C VAL A 312 21.34 -19.67 -14.20
N ASP A 313 20.84 -20.86 -13.89
CA ASP A 313 21.72 -21.95 -13.45
C ASP A 313 22.60 -22.48 -14.60
N ASN A 314 23.48 -23.44 -14.31
CA ASN A 314 24.47 -23.93 -15.26
C ASN A 314 23.96 -25.05 -16.18
N ALA A 315 22.64 -25.23 -16.32
CA ALA A 315 22.07 -26.22 -17.23
C ALA A 315 22.25 -25.79 -18.70
N SER A 316 22.58 -26.73 -19.59
CA SER A 316 22.81 -26.45 -21.02
C SER A 316 21.59 -25.85 -21.73
N SER A 317 20.37 -26.17 -21.27
CA SER A 317 19.14 -25.56 -21.78
C SER A 317 19.11 -24.04 -21.58
N ASN A 318 19.75 -23.54 -20.52
CA ASN A 318 19.77 -22.12 -20.21
C ASN A 318 20.73 -21.34 -21.10
N ASP A 319 21.83 -21.96 -21.57
CA ASP A 319 22.69 -21.34 -22.60
C ASP A 319 21.87 -21.06 -23.89
N VAL A 320 21.04 -22.03 -24.32
CA VAL A 320 20.12 -21.85 -25.45
C VAL A 320 19.05 -20.80 -25.15
N ALA A 321 18.48 -20.81 -23.94
CA ALA A 321 17.46 -19.84 -23.55
C ALA A 321 17.98 -18.40 -23.60
N VAL A 322 19.18 -18.15 -23.08
CA VAL A 322 19.78 -16.82 -23.09
C VAL A 322 20.16 -16.38 -24.51
N LEU A 323 20.62 -17.31 -25.36
CA LEU A 323 20.90 -17.01 -26.77
C LEU A 323 19.64 -16.60 -27.52
N GLU A 324 18.55 -17.36 -27.38
CA GLU A 324 17.26 -17.02 -28.01
C GLU A 324 16.68 -15.72 -27.46
N LEU A 325 16.83 -15.46 -26.16
CA LEU A 325 16.43 -14.19 -25.56
C LEU A 325 17.27 -13.02 -26.10
N SER A 326 18.58 -13.19 -26.28
CA SER A 326 19.45 -12.17 -26.89
C SER A 326 18.95 -11.78 -28.28
N LYS A 327 18.61 -12.77 -29.13
CA LYS A 327 18.05 -12.51 -30.47
C LYS A 327 16.75 -11.71 -30.39
N LYS A 328 15.88 -11.99 -29.42
CA LYS A 328 14.63 -11.24 -29.21
C LYS A 328 14.92 -9.79 -28.81
N LEU A 329 15.88 -9.56 -27.90
CA LEU A 329 16.29 -8.22 -27.51
C LEU A 329 16.95 -7.45 -28.67
N ASP A 330 17.70 -8.13 -29.55
CA ASP A 330 18.23 -7.53 -30.78
C ASP A 330 17.11 -7.07 -31.70
N MET A 331 16.09 -7.92 -31.89
CA MET A 331 14.89 -7.56 -32.67
C MET A 331 14.12 -6.38 -32.07
N TRP A 332 14.15 -6.21 -30.74
CA TRP A 332 13.55 -5.05 -30.06
C TRP A 332 14.44 -3.81 -30.09
N GLY A 333 15.70 -3.94 -30.52
CA GLY A 333 16.67 -2.84 -30.54
C GLY A 333 17.17 -2.42 -29.16
N THR A 334 16.99 -3.26 -28.14
CA THR A 334 17.32 -2.93 -26.74
C THR A 334 18.46 -3.77 -26.16
N ASN A 335 19.05 -4.66 -26.96
CA ASN A 335 20.15 -5.50 -26.54
C ASN A 335 21.41 -4.68 -26.24
N LEU A 336 21.77 -4.60 -24.96
CA LEU A 336 22.92 -3.82 -24.53
C LEU A 336 24.23 -4.54 -24.88
N MET A 337 25.19 -3.82 -25.46
CA MET A 337 26.51 -4.36 -25.83
C MET A 337 26.41 -5.62 -26.70
N GLU A 338 25.41 -5.71 -27.58
CA GLU A 338 25.18 -6.87 -28.46
C GLU A 338 25.02 -8.19 -27.67
N GLY A 339 24.51 -8.13 -26.43
CA GLY A 339 24.26 -9.28 -25.58
C GLY A 339 25.49 -9.90 -24.91
N LYS A 340 26.69 -9.30 -25.08
CA LYS A 340 27.96 -9.84 -24.55
C LYS A 340 27.96 -10.10 -23.04
N HIS A 341 27.17 -9.35 -22.29
CA HIS A 341 27.05 -9.47 -20.83
C HIS A 341 25.65 -9.91 -20.38
N LEU A 342 24.81 -10.38 -21.31
CA LEU A 342 23.45 -10.78 -20.98
C LEU A 342 23.46 -12.02 -20.07
N HIS A 343 24.38 -12.97 -20.27
CA HIS A 343 24.43 -14.19 -19.48
C HIS A 343 25.29 -14.04 -18.23
N VAL A 344 24.68 -14.22 -17.05
CA VAL A 344 25.38 -14.40 -15.77
C VAL A 344 25.09 -15.81 -15.25
N ARG A 345 26.13 -16.58 -14.90
CA ARG A 345 25.94 -17.92 -14.33
C ARG A 345 25.69 -17.85 -12.83
N CYS A 346 24.81 -18.71 -12.33
CA CYS A 346 24.48 -18.78 -10.91
C CYS A 346 25.70 -19.22 -10.07
N MET A 347 26.20 -18.32 -9.22
CA MET A 347 27.34 -18.60 -8.33
C MET A 347 27.05 -19.74 -7.35
N ALA A 348 25.85 -19.81 -6.79
CA ALA A 348 25.48 -20.88 -5.85
C ALA A 348 25.57 -22.28 -6.50
N HIS A 349 25.18 -22.37 -7.78
CA HIS A 349 25.30 -23.61 -8.53
C HIS A 349 26.76 -23.96 -8.82
N ILE A 350 27.58 -22.97 -9.20
CA ILE A 350 29.03 -23.16 -9.41
C ILE A 350 29.70 -23.66 -8.13
N LEU A 351 29.39 -23.06 -6.98
CA LEU A 351 29.91 -23.50 -5.68
C LEU A 351 29.48 -24.94 -5.36
N ASN A 352 28.23 -25.30 -5.62
CA ASN A 352 27.75 -26.67 -5.43
C ASN A 352 28.53 -27.67 -6.32
N LEU A 353 28.81 -27.33 -7.58
CA LEU A 353 29.62 -28.17 -8.47
C LEU A 353 31.04 -28.36 -7.94
N ILE A 354 31.69 -27.27 -7.50
CA ILE A 354 33.03 -27.31 -6.91
C ILE A 354 33.05 -28.23 -5.67
N VAL A 355 32.06 -28.09 -4.79
CA VAL A 355 31.94 -28.94 -3.59
C VAL A 355 31.71 -30.40 -3.96
N GLN A 356 30.82 -30.70 -4.91
CA GLN A 356 30.56 -32.07 -5.33
C GLN A 356 31.77 -32.73 -5.97
N ASP A 357 32.53 -32.01 -6.79
CA ASP A 357 33.75 -32.55 -7.42
C ASP A 357 34.86 -32.74 -6.40
N GLY A 358 35.05 -31.79 -5.47
CA GLY A 358 35.97 -31.96 -4.34
C GLY A 358 35.61 -33.17 -3.47
N LEU A 359 34.32 -33.38 -3.16
CA LEU A 359 33.87 -34.55 -2.40
C LEU A 359 34.09 -35.87 -3.15
N LYS A 360 34.04 -35.89 -4.48
CA LYS A 360 34.36 -37.10 -5.26
C LYS A 360 35.85 -37.45 -5.17
N GLU A 361 36.74 -36.46 -5.19
CA GLU A 361 38.18 -36.69 -5.06
C GLU A 361 38.59 -37.16 -3.65
N ILE A 362 37.94 -36.62 -2.62
CA ILE A 362 38.24 -36.95 -1.21
C ILE A 362 37.42 -38.17 -0.75
N GLY A 363 36.37 -38.56 -1.48
CA GLY A 363 35.48 -39.69 -1.17
C GLY A 363 36.18 -41.02 -0.85
N PRO A 364 37.24 -41.44 -1.56
CA PRO A 364 38.04 -42.62 -1.22
C PRO A 364 38.78 -42.48 0.13
N SER A 365 39.21 -41.27 0.48
CA SER A 365 39.91 -40.96 1.74
C SER A 365 38.95 -40.86 2.92
N ILE A 366 37.75 -40.32 2.72
CA ILE A 366 36.68 -40.27 3.73
C ILE A 366 36.19 -41.70 4.05
N LYS A 367 35.95 -42.53 3.02
CA LYS A 367 35.60 -43.95 3.22
C LYS A 367 36.73 -44.76 3.89
N LYS A 368 38.00 -44.41 3.64
CA LYS A 368 39.15 -45.02 4.34
C LYS A 368 39.26 -44.58 5.81
N GLY A 369 38.92 -43.32 6.13
CA GLY A 369 38.85 -42.83 7.52
C GLY A 369 37.72 -43.50 8.32
N GLU A 370 36.55 -43.67 7.71
CA GLU A 370 35.40 -44.36 8.34
C GLU A 370 35.65 -45.87 8.56
N THR A 371 36.39 -46.53 7.68
CA THR A 371 36.72 -47.96 7.83
C THR A 371 37.88 -48.23 8.78
N ASN A 372 38.74 -47.23 9.05
CA ASN A 372 39.86 -47.34 9.98
C ASN A 372 39.56 -46.81 11.39
N GLY A 373 38.32 -46.38 11.69
CA GLY A 373 37.91 -46.06 13.05
C GLY A 373 38.63 -44.87 13.70
N GLU A 374 39.21 -43.98 12.90
CA GLU A 374 39.84 -42.75 13.38
C GLU A 374 39.17 -41.56 12.69
N ILE A 375 38.04 -41.13 13.23
CA ILE A 375 37.59 -39.72 13.35
C ILE A 375 36.30 -39.78 14.19
N CYS A 376 36.38 -39.23 15.40
CA CYS A 376 35.25 -38.89 16.26
C CYS A 376 35.04 -37.38 16.21
#